data_AF-A0AB34GQQ8-F1
#
_entry.id   AF-A0AB34GQQ8-F1
#
_cell.length_a   1.000
_cell.length_b   1.000
_cell.length_c   1.000
_cell.angle_alpha   90.00
_cell.angle_beta   90.00
_cell.angle_gamma   90.00
#
_symmetry.space_group_name_H-M   'P 1'
#
loop_
_entity.id
_entity.type
_entity.pdbx_description
1 polymer ?
#
loop_
_entity_poly.entity_id
_entity_poly.type
_entity_poly.pdbx_seq_one_letter_code
_entity_poly.pdbx_strand_id
1 'polypeptide(L)'
;MAGRFLGKTLATVSLSVALASVTLKSLGRCSIAACSNSFSSCGFHLNSNTMSGSNGTKENSHNKARTSPYPGSKVQRSQVPNEKVGWLVEWQDYNPVEYTAVSVLAGPRWADPQISESNFSPKFNEKDGHVERKSQNGLYEIENGRPRNPAGRTGLVGRGLLGRWGPNHAADPIITRWKRDRSGNRITHPISGKNILQFVAIKRKDCGEWAIPGVSIKIKSNRC
;
A
#
# COMPACT_ATOMS: atom_id res chain seq x y z
N MET A 1 37.81 -31.13 -13.30
CA MET A 1 36.74 -30.42 -12.57
C MET A 1 36.53 -29.06 -13.22
N ALA A 2 35.45 -28.88 -13.99
CA ALA A 2 35.15 -27.61 -14.67
C ALA A 2 34.04 -26.87 -13.89
N GLY A 3 34.38 -25.73 -13.30
CA GLY A 3 33.44 -24.88 -12.57
C GLY A 3 32.52 -24.12 -13.52
N ARG A 4 31.21 -24.33 -13.40
CA ARG A 4 30.19 -23.52 -14.08
C ARG A 4 29.94 -22.26 -13.25
N PHE A 5 30.36 -21.11 -13.77
CA PHE A 5 29.92 -19.79 -13.30
C PHE A 5 28.46 -19.56 -13.70
N LEU A 6 27.58 -19.44 -12.70
CA LEU A 6 26.17 -19.08 -12.90
C LEU A 6 26.06 -17.57 -13.08
N GLY A 7 26.01 -17.09 -14.33
CA GLY A 7 25.72 -15.70 -14.65
C GLY A 7 24.29 -15.35 -14.24
N LYS A 8 24.13 -14.41 -13.29
CA LYS A 8 22.83 -13.82 -12.97
C LYS A 8 22.49 -12.79 -14.06
N THR A 9 21.48 -13.08 -14.86
CA THR A 9 20.99 -12.17 -15.91
C THR A 9 20.26 -11.00 -15.27
N LEU A 10 20.86 -9.81 -15.29
CA LEU A 10 20.17 -8.55 -15.00
C LEU A 10 19.47 -8.09 -16.28
N ALA A 11 18.14 -8.09 -16.29
CA ALA A 11 17.37 -7.46 -17.35
C ALA A 11 16.97 -6.05 -16.91
N THR A 12 17.24 -5.07 -17.78
CA THR A 12 16.82 -3.67 -17.59
C THR A 12 15.50 -3.47 -18.32
N VAL A 13 14.41 -3.24 -17.59
CA VAL A 13 13.12 -2.87 -18.19
C VAL A 13 13.01 -1.34 -18.18
N SER A 14 12.77 -0.74 -19.34
CA SER A 14 12.54 0.70 -19.48
C SER A 14 11.03 0.95 -19.50
N LEU A 15 10.48 1.50 -18.42
CA LEU A 15 9.08 1.91 -18.34
C LEU A 15 9.02 3.43 -18.18
N SER A 16 8.35 4.12 -19.11
CA SER A 16 8.09 5.55 -19.02
C SER A 16 6.90 5.79 -18.09
N VAL A 17 7.13 6.18 -16.85
CA VAL A 17 6.09 6.60 -15.91
C VAL A 17 6.20 8.10 -15.69
N ALA A 18 5.10 8.83 -15.93
CA ALA A 18 4.99 10.23 -15.53
C ALA A 18 4.72 10.29 -14.03
N LEU A 19 5.69 10.73 -13.25
CA LEU A 19 5.53 10.95 -11.81
C LEU A 19 5.08 12.39 -11.56
N ALA A 20 3.92 12.59 -10.92
CA ALA A 20 3.58 13.83 -10.26
C ALA A 20 4.02 13.74 -8.80
N SER A 21 4.93 14.62 -8.38
CA SER A 21 5.47 14.66 -7.01
C SER A 21 4.59 15.52 -6.11
N VAL A 22 4.11 14.96 -5.00
CA VAL A 22 3.54 15.70 -3.86
C VAL A 22 4.59 15.73 -2.75
N THR A 23 5.00 16.93 -2.31
CA THR A 23 6.00 17.11 -1.26
C THR A 23 5.34 17.26 0.11
N LEU A 24 5.78 16.48 1.10
CA LEU A 24 5.43 16.65 2.51
C LEU A 24 6.60 17.33 3.23
N LYS A 25 6.39 18.51 3.82
CA LYS A 25 7.41 19.21 4.61
C LYS A 25 7.34 18.75 6.08
N SER A 26 8.48 18.26 6.59
CA SER A 26 8.72 18.03 8.02
C SER A 26 9.26 19.33 8.64
N LEU A 27 8.69 19.75 9.78
CA LEU A 27 9.17 20.86 10.61
C LEU A 27 10.14 20.32 11.68
N GLY A 28 11.39 20.77 11.63
CA GLY A 28 12.39 20.52 12.67
C GLY A 28 13.70 21.27 12.37
N ARG A 29 13.98 22.32 13.15
CA ARG A 29 15.14 23.22 13.04
C ARG A 29 16.41 22.58 13.62
N CYS A 30 17.54 22.73 12.93
CA CYS A 30 18.81 23.20 13.49
C CYS A 30 19.69 23.74 12.36
N SER A 31 20.28 24.91 12.59
CA SER A 31 20.84 25.83 11.60
C SER A 31 22.32 25.60 11.32
N ILE A 32 22.75 25.59 10.05
CA ILE A 32 24.01 26.19 9.55
C ILE A 32 23.74 26.78 8.15
N ALA A 33 24.27 27.98 7.90
CA ALA A 33 23.97 28.86 6.78
C ALA A 33 24.58 28.46 5.43
N ALA A 34 23.88 28.69 4.31
CA ALA A 34 24.15 29.80 3.39
C ALA A 34 23.40 29.68 2.04
N CYS A 35 23.13 30.87 1.48
CA CYS A 35 22.76 31.21 0.10
C CYS A 35 21.28 31.13 -0.30
N SER A 36 20.69 32.33 -0.22
CA SER A 36 19.37 32.76 -0.65
C SER A 36 19.11 32.56 -2.15
N ASN A 37 17.92 32.09 -2.49
CA ASN A 37 17.22 32.47 -3.72
C ASN A 37 15.72 32.54 -3.42
N SER A 38 15.17 33.73 -3.59
CA SER A 38 13.78 34.09 -3.32
C SER A 38 12.82 33.36 -4.25
N PHE A 39 11.83 32.66 -3.68
CA PHE A 39 10.61 32.30 -4.40
C PHE A 39 9.40 32.65 -3.53
N SER A 40 8.52 33.45 -4.13
CA SER A 40 7.29 34.02 -3.58
C SER A 40 6.35 32.92 -3.07
N SER A 41 5.87 33.06 -1.82
CA SER A 41 4.87 32.19 -1.22
C SER A 41 3.47 32.82 -1.35
N CYS A 42 2.70 32.39 -2.34
CA CYS A 42 1.24 32.52 -2.26
C CYS A 42 0.69 31.36 -1.43
N GLY A 43 0.10 31.68 -0.28
CA GLY A 43 -0.49 30.72 0.65
C GLY A 43 -1.76 30.11 0.07
N PHE A 44 -1.90 28.79 0.19
CA PHE A 44 -3.16 28.11 -0.08
C PHE A 44 -3.85 27.84 1.27
N HIS A 45 -4.95 28.57 1.50
CA HIS A 45 -5.94 28.24 2.51
C HIS A 45 -6.54 26.87 2.19
N LEU A 46 -6.43 25.90 3.11
CA LEU A 46 -7.27 24.70 3.06
C LEU A 46 -8.66 25.07 3.56
N ASN A 47 -9.60 25.26 2.62
CA ASN A 47 -11.02 25.25 2.93
C ASN A 47 -11.51 23.81 2.92
N SER A 48 -11.97 23.34 4.08
CA SER A 48 -12.72 22.11 4.26
C SER A 48 -14.12 22.29 3.68
N ASN A 49 -14.34 21.90 2.42
CA ASN A 49 -15.68 21.78 1.86
C ASN A 49 -15.98 20.34 1.47
N THR A 50 -16.75 19.68 2.32
CA THR A 50 -17.63 18.57 1.95
C THR A 50 -18.60 19.06 0.88
N MET A 51 -18.63 18.45 -0.31
CA MET A 51 -19.77 18.55 -1.23
C MET A 51 -20.01 17.23 -1.95
N SER A 52 -21.21 16.73 -1.71
CA SER A 52 -21.93 15.70 -2.45
C SER A 52 -21.99 16.02 -3.95
N GLY A 53 -21.83 14.99 -4.77
CA GLY A 53 -22.04 15.06 -6.22
C GLY A 53 -22.65 13.75 -6.71
N SER A 54 -23.97 13.69 -6.74
CA SER A 54 -24.73 12.70 -7.49
C SER A 54 -24.55 12.98 -8.99
N ASN A 55 -23.80 12.13 -9.69
CA ASN A 55 -23.96 11.84 -11.12
C ASN A 55 -23.20 10.54 -11.42
N GLY A 56 -23.86 9.63 -12.16
CA GLY A 56 -23.41 8.27 -12.43
C GLY A 56 -21.97 8.19 -12.93
N THR A 57 -21.06 7.88 -12.02
CA THR A 57 -19.72 7.41 -12.34
C THR A 57 -19.72 5.92 -12.06
N LYS A 58 -19.19 5.11 -12.98
CA LYS A 58 -18.66 3.80 -12.59
C LYS A 58 -17.57 4.09 -11.58
N GLU A 59 -17.92 4.15 -10.30
CA GLU A 59 -16.95 4.32 -9.23
C GLU A 59 -15.89 3.24 -9.42
N ASN A 60 -14.63 3.65 -9.46
CA ASN A 60 -13.48 2.74 -9.53
C ASN A 60 -13.33 2.04 -8.17
N SER A 61 -14.31 1.21 -7.80
CA SER A 61 -14.29 0.38 -6.59
C SER A 61 -13.09 -0.57 -6.63
N HIS A 62 -12.63 -1.02 -5.45
CA HIS A 62 -11.51 -1.97 -5.37
C HIS A 62 -11.88 -3.33 -6.01
N ASN A 63 -11.47 -3.54 -7.26
CA ASN A 63 -11.79 -4.78 -7.97
C ASN A 63 -10.95 -5.96 -7.49
N LYS A 64 -9.63 -5.78 -7.34
CA LYS A 64 -8.70 -6.84 -6.87
C LYS A 64 -9.04 -7.36 -5.46
N ALA A 65 -9.56 -6.50 -4.59
CA ALA A 65 -9.94 -6.93 -3.24
C ALA A 65 -11.26 -7.73 -3.20
N ARG A 66 -11.98 -7.85 -4.32
CA ARG A 66 -13.20 -8.65 -4.46
C ARG A 66 -13.02 -9.90 -5.33
N THR A 67 -11.83 -10.16 -5.86
CA THR A 67 -11.57 -11.37 -6.67
C THR A 67 -11.52 -12.63 -5.80
N SER A 68 -11.99 -13.73 -6.38
CA SER A 68 -11.94 -15.07 -5.77
C SER A 68 -11.18 -16.05 -6.68
N PRO A 69 -10.61 -17.14 -6.13
CA PRO A 69 -10.53 -17.44 -4.70
C PRO A 69 -9.61 -16.48 -3.95
N TYR A 70 -9.77 -16.40 -2.62
CA TYR A 70 -8.84 -15.65 -1.79
C TYR A 70 -7.41 -16.23 -1.95
N PRO A 71 -6.36 -15.40 -2.13
CA PRO A 71 -5.01 -15.87 -2.42
C PRO A 71 -4.53 -16.99 -1.49
N GLY A 72 -3.92 -18.04 -2.08
CA GLY A 72 -3.40 -19.18 -1.32
C GLY A 72 -4.48 -20.08 -0.69
N SER A 73 -5.73 -19.99 -1.13
CA SER A 73 -6.85 -20.78 -0.61
C SER A 73 -7.83 -21.19 -1.72
N LYS A 74 -8.84 -21.98 -1.37
CA LYS A 74 -10.01 -22.25 -2.23
C LYS A 74 -11.26 -21.42 -1.83
N VAL A 75 -11.12 -20.53 -0.86
CA VAL A 75 -12.24 -19.78 -0.27
C VAL A 75 -12.79 -18.78 -1.29
N GLN A 76 -14.11 -18.84 -1.52
CA GLN A 76 -14.84 -17.92 -2.36
C GLN A 76 -15.41 -16.78 -1.51
N ARG A 77 -15.24 -15.54 -1.97
CA ARG A 77 -15.87 -14.37 -1.33
C ARG A 77 -17.36 -14.35 -1.68
N SER A 78 -18.18 -13.81 -0.78
CA SER A 78 -19.55 -13.44 -1.11
C SER A 78 -19.54 -12.38 -2.22
N GLN A 79 -20.44 -12.48 -3.19
CA GLN A 79 -20.50 -11.50 -4.28
C GLN A 79 -20.91 -10.13 -3.75
N VAL A 80 -20.21 -9.08 -4.18
CA VAL A 80 -20.52 -7.68 -3.80
C VAL A 80 -20.79 -6.89 -5.08
N PRO A 81 -22.06 -6.56 -5.38
CA PRO A 81 -22.40 -5.66 -6.48
C PRO A 81 -21.69 -4.30 -6.32
N ASN A 82 -21.37 -3.64 -7.43
CA ASN A 82 -20.57 -2.41 -7.40
C ASN A 82 -21.28 -1.29 -6.62
N GLU A 83 -22.58 -1.18 -6.81
CA GLU A 83 -23.47 -0.24 -6.13
C GLU A 83 -23.62 -0.49 -4.62
N LYS A 84 -23.17 -1.65 -4.12
CA LYS A 84 -23.20 -2.00 -2.68
C LYS A 84 -21.81 -2.05 -2.03
N VAL A 85 -20.77 -1.60 -2.73
CA VAL A 85 -19.40 -1.60 -2.18
C VAL A 85 -19.29 -0.64 -0.99
N GLY A 86 -19.81 0.58 -1.10
CA GLY A 86 -19.71 1.59 -0.05
C GLY A 86 -20.48 1.21 1.22
N TRP A 87 -19.87 1.37 2.39
CA TRP A 87 -20.50 1.03 3.68
C TRP A 87 -21.77 1.86 3.99
N LEU A 88 -21.84 3.09 3.47
CA LEU A 88 -23.02 3.97 3.61
C LEU A 88 -24.26 3.40 2.91
N VAL A 89 -24.08 2.52 1.93
CA VAL A 89 -25.19 1.82 1.29
C VAL A 89 -25.67 0.74 2.23
N GLU A 90 -26.91 0.85 2.67
CA GLU A 90 -27.56 -0.14 3.52
C GLU A 90 -27.63 -1.49 2.80
N TRP A 91 -27.27 -2.54 3.52
CA TRP A 91 -27.38 -3.91 3.01
C TRP A 91 -27.45 -4.89 4.18
N GLN A 92 -28.66 -5.10 4.69
CA GLN A 92 -28.90 -5.98 5.85
C GLN A 92 -28.55 -7.44 5.56
N ASP A 93 -28.84 -7.92 4.35
CA ASP A 93 -28.54 -9.30 3.94
C ASP A 93 -27.05 -9.52 3.58
N TYR A 94 -26.18 -8.55 3.84
CA TYR A 94 -24.76 -8.71 3.56
C TYR A 94 -24.13 -9.72 4.53
N ASN A 95 -23.96 -10.95 4.04
CA ASN A 95 -23.36 -12.05 4.79
C ASN A 95 -22.00 -12.45 4.17
N PRO A 96 -20.90 -11.77 4.54
CA PRO A 96 -19.56 -12.10 4.03
C PRO A 96 -19.04 -13.41 4.61
N VAL A 97 -18.31 -14.17 3.80
CA VAL A 97 -17.60 -15.37 4.28
C VAL A 97 -16.53 -14.99 5.30
N GLU A 98 -16.44 -15.70 6.43
CA GLU A 98 -15.36 -15.50 7.40
C GLU A 98 -14.15 -16.37 7.06
N TYR A 99 -12.97 -15.75 6.94
CA TYR A 99 -11.73 -16.49 6.70
C TYR A 99 -10.51 -15.79 7.31
N THR A 100 -9.72 -16.57 8.04
CA THR A 100 -8.35 -16.23 8.45
C THR A 100 -7.47 -17.45 8.20
N ALA A 101 -6.33 -17.25 7.55
CA ALA A 101 -5.44 -18.33 7.17
C ALA A 101 -4.84 -19.03 8.40
N VAL A 102 -4.62 -20.34 8.30
CA VAL A 102 -4.03 -21.16 9.39
C VAL A 102 -2.69 -20.58 9.86
N SER A 103 -1.88 -20.06 8.95
CA SER A 103 -0.59 -19.43 9.28
C SER A 103 -0.73 -18.15 10.12
N VAL A 104 -1.84 -17.44 10.01
CA VAL A 104 -2.17 -16.28 10.87
C VAL A 104 -2.76 -16.76 12.19
N LEU A 105 -3.65 -17.76 12.16
CA LEU A 105 -4.26 -18.35 13.36
C LEU A 105 -3.24 -19.00 14.29
N ALA A 106 -2.12 -19.50 13.76
CA ALA A 106 -1.02 -20.04 14.55
C ALA A 106 -0.32 -19.00 15.47
N GLY A 107 -0.71 -17.72 15.40
CA GLY A 107 -0.21 -16.67 16.29
C GLY A 107 1.28 -16.35 16.17
N PRO A 108 1.89 -16.29 14.96
CA PRO A 108 3.28 -15.87 14.85
C PRO A 108 3.45 -14.41 15.30
N ARG A 109 4.67 -14.00 15.72
CA ARG A 109 4.97 -12.65 16.24
C ARG A 109 4.48 -11.48 15.36
N TRP A 110 4.35 -11.70 14.05
CA TRP A 110 3.89 -10.69 13.10
C TRP A 110 2.36 -10.60 12.95
N ALA A 111 1.60 -11.52 13.54
CA ALA A 111 0.15 -11.55 13.53
C ALA A 111 -0.41 -11.07 14.88
N ASP A 112 -1.59 -10.44 14.83
CA ASP A 112 -2.36 -10.14 16.02
C ASP A 112 -3.06 -11.42 16.55
N PRO A 113 -3.45 -11.44 17.83
CA PRO A 113 -4.45 -12.37 18.35
C PRO A 113 -5.81 -12.26 17.64
N GLN A 114 -6.72 -13.19 17.92
CA GLN A 114 -8.14 -13.04 17.54
C GLN A 114 -8.80 -11.94 18.38
N ILE A 115 -9.79 -11.24 17.80
CA ILE A 115 -10.48 -10.12 18.49
C ILE A 115 -11.27 -10.58 19.71
N SER A 116 -11.66 -11.87 19.76
CA SER A 116 -12.33 -12.48 20.90
C SER A 116 -11.40 -12.82 22.06
N GLU A 117 -10.07 -12.67 21.92
CA GLU A 117 -9.13 -12.96 23.00
C GLU A 117 -9.18 -11.85 24.06
N SER A 118 -9.40 -12.24 25.32
CA SER A 118 -9.69 -11.30 26.42
C SER A 118 -8.55 -10.35 26.77
N ASN A 119 -7.30 -10.75 26.50
CA ASN A 119 -6.11 -9.95 26.71
C ASN A 119 -5.70 -9.12 25.48
N PHE A 120 -6.49 -9.14 24.41
CA PHE A 120 -6.21 -8.41 23.19
C PHE A 120 -7.13 -7.19 23.05
N SER A 121 -6.62 -6.03 23.48
CA SER A 121 -7.32 -4.74 23.41
C SER A 121 -6.59 -3.79 22.44
N PRO A 122 -6.73 -3.98 21.12
CA PRO A 122 -6.01 -3.19 20.13
C PRO A 122 -6.45 -1.72 20.14
N LYS A 123 -5.48 -0.82 20.05
CA LYS A 123 -5.73 0.62 19.97
C LYS A 123 -5.79 1.08 18.51
N PHE A 124 -6.97 0.91 17.89
CA PHE A 124 -7.17 1.26 16.48
C PHE A 124 -7.11 2.77 16.23
N ASN A 125 -6.76 3.16 14.99
CA ASN A 125 -6.58 4.56 14.59
C ASN A 125 -5.49 5.32 15.36
N GLU A 126 -4.58 4.62 16.02
CA GLU A 126 -3.42 5.20 16.71
C GLU A 126 -2.18 4.30 16.66
N LYS A 127 -1.10 4.76 17.29
CA LYS A 127 0.12 3.95 17.43
C LYS A 127 -0.02 3.06 18.68
N ASP A 128 -0.22 1.78 18.46
CA ASP A 128 -0.44 0.76 19.49
C ASP A 128 0.87 0.05 19.86
N GLY A 129 1.64 0.68 20.76
CA GLY A 129 2.96 0.19 21.16
C GLY A 129 3.93 0.13 19.98
N HIS A 130 4.29 -1.09 19.54
CA HIS A 130 5.16 -1.34 18.39
C HIS A 130 4.40 -1.54 17.07
N VAL A 131 3.07 -1.49 17.08
CA VAL A 131 2.21 -1.65 15.90
C VAL A 131 1.62 -0.29 15.53
N GLU A 132 1.94 0.20 14.33
CA GLU A 132 1.25 1.38 13.78
C GLU A 132 -0.12 0.91 13.25
N ARG A 133 -1.21 1.38 13.87
CA ARG A 133 -2.57 1.07 13.44
C ARG A 133 -3.25 2.24 12.75
N LYS A 134 -2.61 3.40 12.61
CA LYS A 134 -3.16 4.49 11.79
C LYS A 134 -3.12 4.16 10.31
N SER A 135 -4.24 4.33 9.64
CA SER A 135 -4.26 4.33 8.19
C SER A 135 -3.68 5.64 7.64
N GLN A 136 -2.97 5.55 6.52
CA GLN A 136 -2.48 6.73 5.79
C GLN A 136 -3.61 7.46 5.03
N ASN A 137 -4.81 6.87 4.98
CA ASN A 137 -6.00 7.42 4.33
C ASN A 137 -7.01 8.02 5.32
N GLY A 138 -6.59 8.31 6.56
CA GLY A 138 -7.46 8.85 7.61
C GLY A 138 -8.06 7.78 8.51
N LEU A 139 -9.07 8.15 9.30
CA LEU A 139 -9.72 7.26 10.25
C LEU A 139 -10.51 6.16 9.52
N TYR A 140 -10.52 4.96 10.09
CA TYR A 140 -11.42 3.89 9.68
C TYR A 140 -12.36 3.52 10.81
N GLU A 141 -13.59 3.15 10.44
CA GLU A 141 -14.65 2.79 11.37
C GLU A 141 -14.34 1.45 12.06
N ILE A 142 -14.71 1.35 13.33
CA ILE A 142 -14.69 0.10 14.10
C ILE A 142 -16.14 -0.33 14.28
N GLU A 143 -16.48 -1.51 13.78
CA GLU A 143 -17.80 -2.12 13.95
C GLU A 143 -17.62 -3.53 14.53
N ASN A 144 -18.43 -3.88 15.53
CA ASN A 144 -18.35 -5.17 16.22
C ASN A 144 -16.93 -5.50 16.73
N GLY A 145 -16.21 -4.47 17.21
CA GLY A 145 -14.84 -4.57 17.68
C GLY A 145 -13.78 -4.76 16.58
N ARG A 146 -14.15 -4.72 15.29
CA ARG A 146 -13.25 -4.98 14.16
C ARG A 146 -13.17 -3.77 13.21
N PRO A 147 -12.01 -3.51 12.57
CA PRO A 147 -11.89 -2.47 11.55
C PRO A 147 -12.70 -2.76 10.28
N ARG A 148 -13.43 -1.76 9.78
CA ARG A 148 -13.99 -1.76 8.42
C ARG A 148 -12.95 -1.28 7.42
N ASN A 149 -12.87 -1.92 6.26
CA ASN A 149 -12.01 -1.47 5.17
C ASN A 149 -12.50 -0.11 4.68
N PRO A 150 -11.69 0.96 4.71
CA PRO A 150 -12.13 2.30 4.31
C PRO A 150 -12.59 2.39 2.84
N ALA A 151 -12.17 1.47 1.98
CA ALA A 151 -12.60 1.44 0.59
C ALA A 151 -13.97 0.74 0.38
N GLY A 152 -14.50 0.03 1.38
CA GLY A 152 -15.81 -0.64 1.31
C GLY A 152 -15.77 -2.17 1.48
N ARG A 153 -16.93 -2.80 1.22
CA ARG A 153 -17.17 -4.25 1.33
C ARG A 153 -16.30 -5.05 0.38
N THR A 154 -15.86 -6.24 0.83
CA THR A 154 -15.01 -7.15 0.03
C THR A 154 -15.58 -8.56 -0.14
N GLY A 155 -16.74 -8.85 0.48
CA GLY A 155 -17.33 -10.19 0.48
C GLY A 155 -16.65 -11.19 1.42
N LEU A 156 -15.71 -10.74 2.24
CA LEU A 156 -14.99 -11.57 3.21
C LEU A 156 -14.67 -10.76 4.47
N VAL A 157 -14.87 -11.39 5.62
CA VAL A 157 -14.47 -10.90 6.95
C VAL A 157 -13.40 -11.79 7.56
N GLY A 158 -12.76 -11.32 8.64
CA GLY A 158 -11.52 -11.90 9.15
C GLY A 158 -10.31 -11.26 8.46
N ARG A 159 -9.14 -11.88 8.61
CA ARG A 159 -7.87 -11.28 8.14
C ARG A 159 -7.32 -11.91 6.87
N GLY A 160 -7.83 -13.07 6.47
CA GLY A 160 -7.20 -13.89 5.42
C GLY A 160 -5.73 -14.15 5.74
N LEU A 161 -4.81 -13.76 4.84
CA LEU A 161 -3.35 -13.89 5.03
C LEU A 161 -2.69 -12.72 5.77
N LEU A 162 -3.44 -11.67 6.11
CA LEU A 162 -2.90 -10.49 6.77
C LEU A 162 -2.72 -10.73 8.27
N GLY A 163 -1.63 -10.22 8.84
CA GLY A 163 -1.32 -10.43 10.26
C GLY A 163 -2.12 -9.52 11.17
N ARG A 164 -2.28 -8.26 10.79
CA ARG A 164 -2.89 -7.22 11.62
C ARG A 164 -4.36 -7.01 11.30
N TRP A 165 -5.15 -6.72 12.33
CA TRP A 165 -6.47 -6.14 12.14
C TRP A 165 -6.34 -4.68 11.70
N GLY A 166 -7.01 -4.31 10.62
CA GLY A 166 -6.91 -2.98 10.01
C GLY A 166 -5.72 -2.86 9.04
N PRO A 167 -5.00 -1.73 9.00
CA PRO A 167 -3.93 -1.50 8.03
C PRO A 167 -2.74 -2.45 8.25
N ASN A 168 -2.20 -2.99 7.15
CA ASN A 168 -0.99 -3.80 7.12
C ASN A 168 0.05 -3.07 6.25
N HIS A 169 0.93 -2.29 6.87
CA HIS A 169 1.80 -1.37 6.15
C HIS A 169 2.91 -2.07 5.36
N ALA A 170 3.21 -1.52 4.19
CA ALA A 170 4.35 -1.88 3.36
C ALA A 170 5.08 -0.61 2.92
N ALA A 171 6.32 -0.76 2.46
CA ALA A 171 7.14 0.31 1.92
C ALA A 171 7.72 -0.12 0.58
N ASP A 172 7.57 0.74 -0.43
CA ASP A 172 8.01 0.51 -1.80
C ASP A 172 9.05 1.57 -2.20
N PRO A 173 10.36 1.32 -1.95
CA PRO A 173 11.40 2.28 -2.30
C PRO A 173 11.61 2.33 -3.82
N ILE A 174 11.39 3.50 -4.42
CA ILE A 174 11.63 3.74 -5.84
C ILE A 174 12.96 4.47 -6.02
N ILE A 175 14.01 3.71 -6.32
CA ILE A 175 15.34 4.26 -6.60
C ILE A 175 15.41 4.57 -8.10
N THR A 176 15.65 5.83 -8.44
CA THR A 176 15.68 6.29 -9.83
C THR A 176 17.04 6.86 -10.24
N ARG A 177 17.33 6.80 -11.54
CA ARG A 177 18.46 7.52 -12.17
C ARG A 177 18.11 7.87 -13.61
N TRP A 178 18.74 8.92 -14.15
CA TRP A 178 18.66 9.21 -15.57
C TRP A 178 19.36 8.13 -16.39
N LYS A 179 18.74 7.69 -17.49
CA LYS A 179 19.41 6.86 -18.49
C LYS A 179 20.50 7.69 -19.16
N ARG A 180 21.71 7.14 -19.23
CA ARG A 180 22.87 7.80 -19.84
C ARG A 180 23.41 7.00 -21.03
N ASP A 181 23.99 7.71 -21.99
CA ASP A 181 24.74 7.12 -23.10
C ASP A 181 26.17 6.71 -22.67
N ARG A 182 27.00 6.25 -23.64
CA ARG A 182 28.39 5.84 -23.38
C ARG A 182 29.29 6.99 -22.90
N SER A 183 28.95 8.23 -23.24
CA SER A 183 29.68 9.43 -22.84
C SER A 183 29.20 9.99 -21.50
N GLY A 184 28.19 9.35 -20.89
CA GLY A 184 27.60 9.79 -19.64
C GLY A 184 26.56 10.90 -19.80
N ASN A 185 26.15 11.27 -21.00
CA ASN A 185 25.10 12.28 -21.21
C ASN A 185 23.71 11.68 -21.03
N ARG A 186 22.73 12.50 -20.61
CA ARG A 186 21.34 12.05 -20.45
C ARG A 186 20.74 11.75 -21.82
N ILE A 187 19.98 10.66 -21.91
CA ILE A 187 19.27 10.30 -23.14
C ILE A 187 17.88 10.93 -23.15
N THR A 188 17.59 11.71 -24.18
CA THR A 188 16.26 12.28 -24.44
C THR A 188 15.43 11.33 -25.29
N HIS A 189 14.16 11.14 -24.93
CA HIS A 189 13.22 10.37 -25.73
C HIS A 189 12.77 11.18 -26.95
N PRO A 190 12.88 10.65 -28.19
CA PRO A 190 12.73 11.44 -29.41
C PRO A 190 11.32 12.01 -29.59
N ILE A 191 10.29 11.29 -29.18
CA ILE A 191 8.89 11.72 -29.38
C ILE A 191 8.45 12.71 -28.30
N SER A 192 8.86 12.51 -27.05
CA SER A 192 8.35 13.32 -25.93
C SER A 192 9.24 14.51 -25.58
N GLY A 193 10.48 14.54 -26.09
CA GLY A 193 11.47 15.57 -25.75
C GLY A 193 11.96 15.51 -24.28
N LYS A 194 11.54 14.51 -23.50
CA LYS A 194 11.90 14.37 -22.08
C LYS A 194 13.05 13.39 -21.89
N ASN A 195 13.90 13.65 -20.89
CA ASN A 195 14.94 12.70 -20.47
C ASN A 195 14.32 11.37 -20.02
N ILE A 196 14.95 10.25 -20.36
CA ILE A 196 14.50 8.90 -19.97
C ILE A 196 14.95 8.59 -18.55
N LEU A 197 14.01 8.24 -17.67
CA LEU A 197 14.27 7.80 -16.30
C LEU A 197 14.32 6.27 -16.23
N GLN A 198 15.24 5.73 -15.42
CA GLN A 198 15.31 4.32 -15.04
C GLN A 198 14.99 4.19 -13.56
N PHE A 199 14.43 3.06 -13.15
CA PHE A 199 14.31 2.69 -11.75
C PHE A 199 14.76 1.24 -11.52
N VAL A 200 15.08 0.91 -10.27
CA VAL A 200 15.43 -0.46 -9.88
C VAL A 200 14.16 -1.29 -9.73
N ALA A 201 14.06 -2.38 -10.48
CA ALA A 201 12.98 -3.35 -10.39
C ALA A 201 13.53 -4.75 -10.07
N ILE A 202 12.70 -5.59 -9.47
CA ILE A 202 12.98 -7.02 -9.25
C ILE A 202 11.96 -7.87 -10.00
N LYS A 203 12.40 -9.01 -10.55
CA LYS A 203 11.49 -10.02 -11.07
C LYS A 203 11.20 -11.03 -9.98
N ARG A 204 9.95 -11.14 -9.55
CA ARG A 204 9.58 -12.04 -8.46
C ARG A 204 9.61 -13.49 -8.93
N LYS A 205 10.10 -14.40 -8.07
CA LYS A 205 10.19 -15.84 -8.40
C LYS A 205 8.84 -16.54 -8.40
N ASP A 206 7.90 -16.08 -7.58
CA ASP A 206 6.61 -16.72 -7.36
C ASP A 206 5.62 -16.49 -8.51
N CYS A 207 5.62 -15.31 -9.12
CA CYS A 207 4.73 -14.97 -10.24
C CYS A 207 5.43 -14.60 -11.55
N GLY A 208 6.75 -14.40 -11.55
CA GLY A 208 7.49 -13.96 -12.74
C GLY A 208 7.28 -12.49 -13.13
N GLU A 209 6.52 -11.73 -12.34
CA GLU A 209 6.25 -10.31 -12.62
C GLU A 209 7.38 -9.39 -12.16
N TRP A 210 7.56 -8.28 -12.87
CA TRP A 210 8.42 -7.19 -12.44
C TRP A 210 7.72 -6.31 -11.42
N ALA A 211 8.39 -5.98 -10.33
CA ALA A 211 7.86 -5.17 -9.25
C ALA A 211 8.91 -4.21 -8.68
N ILE A 212 8.43 -3.18 -7.97
CA ILE A 212 9.27 -2.38 -7.08
C ILE A 212 9.78 -3.30 -5.95
N PRO A 213 11.03 -3.16 -5.47
CA PRO A 213 11.57 -3.97 -4.39
C PRO A 213 10.98 -3.60 -3.01
N GLY A 214 9.67 -3.82 -2.86
CA GLY A 214 8.90 -3.52 -1.67
C GLY A 214 9.10 -4.51 -0.52
N VAL A 215 8.78 -4.05 0.68
CA VAL A 215 8.81 -4.86 1.91
C VAL A 215 7.58 -4.58 2.78
N SER A 216 7.04 -5.60 3.45
CA SER A 216 6.04 -5.42 4.50
C SER A 216 6.72 -4.95 5.79
N ILE A 217 6.14 -3.96 6.47
CA ILE A 217 6.65 -3.47 7.75
C ILE A 217 6.19 -4.42 8.85
N LYS A 218 7.15 -5.02 9.56
CA LYS A 218 6.91 -5.94 10.69
C LYS A 218 7.36 -5.28 11.99
N ILE A 219 6.88 -5.80 13.12
CA ILE A 219 7.34 -5.38 14.45
C ILE A 219 8.87 -5.48 14.48
N LYS A 220 9.53 -4.40 14.91
CA LYS A 220 10.97 -4.42 15.22
C LYS A 220 11.17 -5.37 16.39
N SER A 221 11.76 -6.54 16.14
CA SER A 221 12.39 -7.30 17.22
C SER A 221 13.57 -6.47 17.68
N ASN A 222 13.53 -5.94 18.90
CA ASN A 222 14.76 -5.53 19.58
C ASN A 222 15.59 -6.80 19.72
N ARG A 223 16.56 -6.99 18.83
CA ARG A 223 17.70 -7.85 19.12
C ARG A 223 18.63 -6.97 19.95
N CYS A 224 18.73 -7.30 21.24
CA CYS A 224 19.92 -6.96 22.02
C CYS A 224 21.12 -7.70 21.43
#